data_AF-A0A4U1LV11-F1
#
_entry.id   AF-A0A4U1LV11-F1
#
_cell.length_a   1.000
_cell.length_b   1.000
_cell.length_c   1.000
_cell.angle_alpha   90.00
_cell.angle_beta   90.00
_cell.angle_gamma   90.00
#
_symmetry.space_group_name_H-M   'P 1'
#
loop_
_entity.id
_entity.type
_entity.pdbx_description
1 polymer ?
#
loop_
_entity_poly.entity_id
_entity_poly.type
_entity_poly.pdbx_seq_one_letter_code
_entity_poly.pdbx_strand_id
1 'polypeptide(L)' 'MKSQYCKVGAVTPINNDPTTLDALQLRYQLFLEKANLKDIDARLAEFFMSKAESFKKIIESL' A
#
# COMPACT_ATOMS: atom_id res chain seq x y z
N MET A 1 -11.72 17.19 23.58
CA MET A 1 -11.51 16.12 22.58
C MET A 1 -12.25 16.51 21.31
N LYS A 2 -11.55 16.74 20.19
CA LYS A 2 -12.21 17.01 18.90
C LYS A 2 -12.88 15.71 18.44
N SER A 3 -14.18 15.74 18.21
CA SER A 3 -14.95 14.62 17.66
C SER A 3 -14.47 14.30 16.24
N GLN A 4 -13.52 13.36 16.10
CA GLN A 4 -13.18 12.78 14.81
C GLN A 4 -14.28 11.78 14.45
N TYR A 5 -15.28 12.27 13.71
CA TYR A 5 -16.24 11.41 13.05
C TYR A 5 -15.49 10.64 11.96
N CYS A 6 -15.18 9.37 12.21
CA CYS A 6 -14.79 8.43 11.16
C CYS A 6 -16.00 8.30 10.22
N LYS A 7 -16.01 9.05 9.11
CA LYS A 7 -17.03 8.92 8.07
C LYS A 7 -16.89 7.53 7.45
N VAL A 8 -17.73 6.59 7.88
CA VAL A 8 -17.83 5.26 7.29
C VAL A 8 -18.23 5.45 5.82
N GLY A 9 -17.36 5.02 4.89
CA GLY A 9 -17.57 5.17 3.45
C GLY A 9 -16.92 6.40 2.79
N ALA A 10 -16.21 7.25 3.53
CA ALA A 10 -15.37 8.28 2.91
C ALA A 10 -14.12 7.63 2.29
N VAL A 11 -14.10 7.53 0.95
CA VAL A 11 -12.89 7.17 0.22
C VAL A 11 -11.99 8.40 0.18
N THR A 12 -10.82 8.33 0.79
CA THR A 12 -9.80 9.37 0.64
C THR A 12 -9.17 9.20 -0.75
N PRO A 13 -9.40 10.12 -1.70
CA PRO A 13 -8.77 10.03 -3.00
C PRO A 13 -7.25 10.13 -2.83
N ILE A 14 -6.53 9.30 -3.59
CA ILE A 14 -5.07 9.37 -3.70
C ILE A 14 -4.79 10.63 -4.52
N ASN A 15 -4.56 11.74 -3.83
CA ASN A 15 -4.19 13.02 -4.45
C ASN A 15 -2.65 13.11 -4.52
N ASN A 16 -2.11 13.98 -5.38
CA ASN A 16 -0.66 14.27 -5.44
C ASN A 16 -0.18 15.11 -4.24
N ASP A 17 -0.66 14.81 -3.03
CA ASP A 17 -0.19 15.39 -1.79
C ASP A 17 1.03 14.60 -1.30
N PRO A 18 2.13 15.22 -0.84
CA PRO A 18 3.29 14.52 -0.27
C PRO A 18 2.94 13.42 0.74
N THR A 19 1.90 13.60 1.56
CA THR A 19 1.44 12.57 2.51
C THR A 19 0.95 11.28 1.83
N THR A 20 0.48 11.39 0.57
CA THR A 20 0.01 10.26 -0.23
C THR A 20 1.18 9.47 -0.81
N LEU A 21 2.26 10.14 -1.22
CA LEU A 21 3.50 9.48 -1.68
C LEU A 21 4.14 8.66 -0.55
N ASP A 22 4.27 9.25 0.64
CA ASP A 22 4.80 8.56 1.82
C ASP A 22 3.96 7.33 2.20
N ALA A 23 2.63 7.46 2.15
CA ALA A 23 1.71 6.34 2.39
C ALA A 23 1.83 5.23 1.33
N LEU A 24 2.03 5.57 0.06
CA LEU A 24 2.26 4.61 -1.02
C LEU A 24 3.60 3.89 -0.85
N GLN A 25 4.67 4.60 -0.50
CA GLN A 25 5.99 4.02 -0.24
C GLN A 25 5.96 3.08 0.97
N LEU A 26 5.31 3.48 2.06
CA LEU A 26 5.14 2.62 3.24
C LEU A 26 4.39 1.32 2.87
N ARG A 27 3.30 1.44 2.09
CA ARG A 27 2.55 0.25 1.63
C ARG A 27 3.41 -0.64 0.75
N TYR A 28 4.17 -0.06 -0.18
CA TYR A 28 5.11 -0.81 -1.02
C TYR A 28 6.10 -1.64 -0.19
N GLN A 29 6.74 -1.02 0.81
CA GLN A 29 7.67 -1.71 1.71
C GLN A 29 7.00 -2.84 2.49
N LEU A 30 5.82 -2.60 3.06
CA LEU A 30 5.07 -3.62 3.80
C LEU A 30 4.70 -4.83 2.92
N PHE A 31 4.37 -4.62 1.66
CA PHE A 31 4.09 -5.72 0.72
C PHE A 31 5.35 -6.51 0.37
N LEU A 32 6.51 -5.86 0.22
CA LEU A 32 7.79 -6.55 0.03
C LEU A 32 8.18 -7.38 1.25
N GLU A 33 8.02 -6.84 2.45
CA GLU A 33 8.29 -7.57 3.70
C GLU A 33 7.40 -8.81 3.80
N LYS A 34 6.11 -8.68 3.50
CA LYS A 34 5.17 -9.82 3.49
C LYS A 34 5.42 -10.81 2.36
N ALA A 35 6.10 -10.43 1.29
CA ALA A 35 6.51 -11.36 0.25
C ALA A 35 7.64 -12.31 0.68
N ASN A 36 8.27 -12.07 1.85
CA ASN A 36 9.27 -12.97 2.44
C ASN A 36 8.64 -14.22 3.11
N LEU A 37 7.65 -14.82 2.43
CA LEU A 37 6.96 -16.04 2.84
C LEU A 37 7.12 -17.15 1.80
N LYS A 38 8.10 -17.03 0.88
CA LYS A 38 8.30 -17.97 -0.24
C LYS A 38 8.45 -19.42 0.22
N ASP A 39 9.10 -19.64 1.35
CA ASP A 39 9.32 -20.97 1.93
C ASP A 39 8.10 -21.52 2.69
N ILE A 40 7.08 -20.69 2.94
CA ILE A 40 5.85 -21.05 3.68
C ILE A 40 4.68 -21.22 2.71
N ASP A 41 4.44 -20.24 1.85
CA ASP A 41 3.39 -20.28 0.82
C ASP A 41 3.80 -19.43 -0.39
N ALA A 42 4.21 -20.12 -1.46
CA ALA A 42 4.67 -19.49 -2.69
C ALA A 42 3.58 -18.65 -3.38
N ARG A 43 2.31 -19.07 -3.33
CA ARG A 43 1.19 -18.34 -3.97
C ARG A 43 0.91 -17.05 -3.21
N LEU A 44 0.99 -17.10 -1.89
CA LEU A 44 0.83 -15.92 -1.05
C LEU A 44 2.00 -14.93 -1.25
N ALA A 45 3.23 -15.44 -1.37
CA ALA A 45 4.39 -14.62 -1.67
C ALA A 45 4.28 -13.94 -3.05
N GLU A 46 3.85 -14.67 -4.08
CA GLU A 46 3.60 -14.12 -5.43
C GLU A 46 2.50 -13.05 -5.42
N PHE A 47 1.41 -13.27 -4.66
CA PHE A 47 0.35 -12.27 -4.50
C PHE A 47 0.90 -10.97 -3.91
N PHE A 48 1.69 -11.04 -2.84
CA PHE A 48 2.28 -9.86 -2.21
C PHE A 48 3.29 -9.16 -3.14
N MET A 49 4.10 -9.92 -3.90
CA MET A 49 4.97 -9.35 -4.93
C MET A 49 4.19 -8.60 -6.01
N SER A 50 3.13 -9.21 -6.56
CA SER A 50 2.28 -8.58 -7.58
C SER A 50 1.65 -7.26 -7.08
N LYS A 51 1.23 -7.23 -5.81
CA LYS A 51 0.75 -5.99 -5.17
C LYS A 51 1.85 -4.95 -5.02
N ALA A 52 3.05 -5.34 -4.57
CA ALA A 52 4.19 -4.44 -4.48
C ALA A 52 4.53 -3.80 -5.84
N GLU A 53 4.56 -4.59 -6.92
CA GLU A 53 4.80 -4.07 -8.27
C GLU A 53 3.74 -3.07 -8.73
N SER A 54 2.47 -3.31 -8.36
CA SER A 54 1.38 -2.38 -8.68
C SER A 54 1.60 -1.02 -7.99
N PHE A 55 2.01 -1.02 -6.72
CA PHE A 55 2.34 0.21 -5.99
C PHE A 55 3.59 0.90 -6.56
N LYS A 56 4.61 0.14 -6.94
CA LYS A 56 5.82 0.67 -7.58
C LYS A 56 5.47 1.46 -8.84
N LYS A 57 4.63 0.90 -9.73
CA LYS A 57 4.18 1.58 -10.95
C LYS A 57 3.42 2.88 -10.66
N ILE A 58 2.57 2.88 -9.63
CA ILE A 58 1.84 4.10 -9.22
C ILE A 58 2.83 5.17 -8.74
N ILE A 59 3.78 4.80 -7.88
CA ILE A 59 4.82 5.71 -7.36
C ILE A 59 5.69 6.26 -8.50
N GLU A 60 6.06 5.45 -9.49
CA GLU A 60 6.85 5.88 -10.66
C GLU A 60 6.05 6.76 -11.63
N SER A 61 4.72 6.73 -11.57
CA SER A 61 3.82 7.52 -12.44
C SER A 61 3.37 8.86 -11.84
N LEU A 62 3.68 9.10 -10.55
CA LEU A 62 3.39 10.32 -9.81
C LEU A 62 4.48 11.38 -10.03
#